data_AF-A0A4Q9VH46-F1
#
_entry.id   AF-A0A4Q9VH46-F1
#
_cell.length_a   1.000
_cell.length_b   1.000
_cell.length_c   1.000
_cell.angle_alpha   90.00
_cell.angle_beta   90.00
_cell.angle_gamma   90.00
#
_symmetry.space_group_name_H-M   'P 1'
#
loop_
_entity.id
_entity.type
_entity.pdbx_description
1 polymer ?
#
loop_
_entity_poly.entity_id
_entity_poly.type
_entity_poly.pdbx_seq_one_letter_code
_entity_poly.pdbx_strand_id
1 'polypeptide(L)' 'MEYRIERIELSGAGDRDGYLTTRLNEFGQDGWRVSSIDLTPRSSFAAQSIPVLLERPFVAEVKTRNAA' A
#
# COMPACT_ATOMS: atom_id res chain seq x y z
N MET A 1 15.97 -0.37 4.30
CA MET A 1 14.52 -0.15 4.13
C MET A 1 14.10 -0.87 2.87
N GLU A 2 12.93 -1.49 2.84
CA GLU A 2 12.38 -2.14 1.64
C GLU A 2 11.31 -1.24 1.03
N TYR A 3 11.31 -1.11 -0.31
CA TYR A 3 10.35 -0.32 -1.07
C TYR A 3 9.78 -1.13 -2.22
N ARG A 4 8.49 -0.93 -2.50
CA ARG A 4 7.76 -1.62 -3.57
C ARG A 4 6.70 -0.70 -4.15
N ILE A 5 6.47 -0.81 -5.46
CA ILE A 5 5.34 -0.15 -6.13
C ILE A 5 4.30 -1.22 -6.45
N GLU A 6 3.07 -0.99 -6.01
CA GLU A 6 1.91 -1.82 -6.30
C GLU A 6 0.90 -1.09 -7.16
N ARG A 7 0.00 -1.85 -7.79
CA ARG A 7 -1.09 -1.31 -8.61
C ARG A 7 -2.43 -1.84 -8.13
N ILE A 8 -3.34 -0.93 -7.80
CA ILE A 8 -4.73 -1.26 -7.43
C ILE A 8 -5.60 -1.07 -8.67
N GLU A 9 -6.13 -2.16 -9.20
CA GLU A 9 -7.07 -2.13 -10.31
C GLU A 9 -8.49 -1.82 -9.81
N LEU A 10 -9.11 -0.75 -10.34
CA LEU A 10 -10.42 -0.24 -9.97
C LEU A 10 -11.53 -0.67 -10.95
N SER A 11 -11.23 -1.50 -11.94
CA SER A 11 -12.20 -1.96 -12.93
C SER A 11 -13.28 -2.83 -12.26
N GLY A 12 -14.56 -2.49 -12.48
CA GLY A 12 -15.70 -3.27 -12.00
C GLY A 12 -16.15 -3.01 -10.55
N ALA A 13 -15.45 -2.14 -9.80
CA ALA A 13 -15.90 -1.76 -8.45
C ALA A 13 -17.02 -0.71 -8.54
N GLY A 14 -18.23 -1.08 -8.10
CA GLY A 14 -19.36 -0.15 -7.98
C GLY A 14 -19.16 0.92 -6.89
N ASP A 15 -18.40 0.57 -5.84
CA ASP A 15 -17.90 1.47 -4.80
C ASP A 15 -16.36 1.51 -4.87
N ARG A 16 -15.82 2.52 -5.56
CA ARG A 16 -14.38 2.66 -5.78
C ARG A 16 -13.63 3.04 -4.52
N ASP A 17 -14.23 3.87 -3.66
CA ASP A 17 -13.56 4.41 -2.47
C ASP A 17 -13.49 3.36 -1.36
N GLY A 18 -14.57 2.60 -1.16
CA GLY A 18 -14.59 1.46 -0.25
C GLY A 18 -13.63 0.36 -0.69
N TYR A 19 -13.58 0.06 -1.99
CA TYR A 19 -12.62 -0.90 -2.54
C TYR A 19 -11.17 -0.43 -2.34
N LEU A 20 -10.86 0.83 -2.66
CA LEU A 20 -9.54 1.40 -2.46
C LEU A 20 -9.11 1.32 -0.99
N THR A 21 -9.98 1.70 -0.07
CA THR A 21 -9.72 1.65 1.38
C THR A 21 -9.39 0.22 1.83
N THR A 22 -10.14 -0.76 1.33
CA THR A 22 -9.92 -2.18 1.64
C THR A 22 -8.53 -2.63 1.20
N ARG A 23 -8.14 -2.34 -0.05
CA ARG A 23 -6.83 -2.73 -0.59
C ARG A 23 -5.66 -2.07 0.15
N LEU A 24 -5.81 -0.81 0.57
CA LEU A 24 -4.79 -0.12 1.36
C LEU A 24 -4.62 -0.74 2.75
N ASN A 25 -5.73 -1.16 3.38
CA ASN A 25 -5.69 -1.84 4.68
C ASN A 25 -5.02 -3.22 4.60
N GLU A 26 -5.24 -3.97 3.51
CA GLU A 26 -4.57 -5.26 3.28
C GLU A 26 -3.04 -5.11 3.25
N PHE A 27 -2.50 -4.06 2.62
CA PHE A 27 -1.06 -3.78 2.69
C PHE A 27 -0.57 -3.57 4.13
N GLY A 28 -1.36 -2.85 4.94
CA GLY A 28 -1.09 -2.68 6.37
C GLY A 28 -1.05 -4.00 7.14
N GLN A 29 -2.00 -4.90 6.87
CA GLN A 29 -2.06 -6.23 7.48
C GLN A 29 -0.86 -7.10 7.09
N ASP A 30 -0.37 -6.96 5.86
CA ASP A 30 0.83 -7.65 5.39
C ASP A 30 2.12 -7.12 6.04
N GLY A 31 2.06 -5.97 6.73
CA GLY A 31 3.21 -5.29 7.35
C GLY A 31 3.87 -4.22 6.47
N TRP A 32 3.19 -3.78 5.41
CA TRP A 32 3.63 -2.65 4.59
C TRP A 32 3.00 -1.34 5.09
N ARG A 33 3.76 -0.25 5.00
CA ARG A 33 3.24 1.10 5.16
C ARG A 33 3.03 1.75 3.79
N VAL A 34 1.89 2.39 3.58
CA VAL A 34 1.64 3.21 2.40
C VAL A 34 2.40 4.53 2.55
N SER A 35 3.36 4.77 1.67
CA SER A 35 4.22 5.96 1.66
C SER A 35 3.71 7.04 0.71
N SER A 36 3.13 6.64 -0.44
CA SER A 36 2.54 7.55 -1.42
C SER A 36 1.46 6.86 -2.27
N ILE A 37 0.48 7.63 -2.74
CA ILE A 37 -0.60 7.20 -3.63
C ILE A 37 -0.85 8.28 -4.68
N ASP A 38 -0.97 7.90 -5.96
CA ASP A 38 -1.31 8.83 -7.04
C ASP A 38 -2.80 8.74 -7.38
N LEU A 39 -3.56 9.75 -6.95
CA LEU A 39 -5.00 9.88 -7.21
C LEU A 39 -5.30 10.85 -8.36
N THR A 40 -4.29 11.26 -9.13
CA THR A 40 -4.47 12.30 -10.16
C THR A 40 -5.51 11.85 -11.19
N PRO A 41 -6.63 12.57 -11.36
CA PRO A 41 -7.64 12.24 -12.35
C PRO A 41 -7.06 12.49 -13.75
N ARG A 42 -6.73 11.42 -14.48
CA ARG A 42 -6.33 11.53 -15.89
C ARG A 42 -7.58 11.52 -16.77
N SER A 43 -7.73 12.55 -17.60
CA SER A 43 -8.86 12.73 -18.53
C SER A 43 -8.90 11.67 -19.64
N SER A 44 -7.79 10.95 -19.87
CA SER A 44 -7.66 9.93 -20.92
C SER A 44 -7.94 8.52 -20.41
N PHE A 45 -9.18 8.23 -19.98
CA PHE A 45 -9.66 7.01 -19.29
C PHE A 45 -9.62 7.14 -17.77
N ALA A 46 -10.79 6.99 -17.15
CA ALA A 46 -10.97 6.72 -15.73
C ALA A 46 -9.83 5.85 -15.22
N ALA A 47 -8.93 6.38 -14.38
CA ALA A 47 -7.73 5.66 -13.96
C ALA A 47 -8.13 4.28 -13.42
N GLN A 48 -7.92 3.24 -14.23
CA GLN A 48 -8.32 1.87 -13.89
C GLN A 48 -7.29 1.24 -12.96
N SER A 49 -6.12 1.85 -12.81
CA SER A 49 -4.99 1.36 -12.04
C SER A 49 -4.41 2.52 -11.23
N ILE A 50 -4.42 2.41 -9.90
CA ILE A 50 -3.80 3.38 -8.99
C ILE A 50 -2.44 2.83 -8.54
N PRO A 51 -1.33 3.53 -8.83
CA PRO A 51 -0.03 3.14 -8.29
C PRO A 51 0.08 3.54 -6.81
N VAL A 52 0.62 2.64 -6.00
CA VAL A 52 0.83 2.83 -4.55
C VAL A 52 2.29 2.53 -4.23
N LEU A 53 2.97 3.47 -3.58
CA LEU A 53 4.31 3.26 -3.03
C LEU A 53 4.19 2.70 -1.62
N LEU A 54 4.79 1.54 -1.42
CA LEU A 54 4.87 0.85 -0.14
C LEU A 54 6.29 0.91 0.41
N GLU A 55 6.41 1.05 1.72
CA GLU A 55 7.66 0.96 2.46
C GLU A 55 7.53 -0.02 3.62
N ARG A 56 8.62 -0.72 3.93
CA ARG A 56 8.73 -1.55 5.13
C ARG A 56 10.08 -1.31 5.79
N PRO A 57 10.12 -0.97 7.09
CA PRO A 57 11.36 -0.95 7.83
C PRO A 57 11.91 -2.36 7.97
N PHE A 58 13.23 -2.51 7.78
CA PHE A 58 13.89 -3.71 8.26
C PHE A 58 13.86 -3.64 9.77
N VAL A 59 12.98 -4.41 10.39
CA VAL A 59 13.03 -4.61 11.84
C VAL A 59 14.25 -5.48 12.08
N ALA A 60 15.37 -4.87 12.48
CA ALA A 60 16.46 -5.63 13.06
C ALA A 60 15.92 -6.24 14.35
N GLU A 61 15.91 -7.58 14.46
CA GLU A 61 15.62 -8.27 15.71
C GLU A 61 16.50 -7.68 16.81
N VAL A 62 15.90 -6.95 17.74
CA VAL A 62 16.57 -6.61 19.00
C VAL A 62 16.58 -7.90 19.80
N LYS A 63 17.67 -8.66 19.71
CA LYS A 63 17.96 -9.74 20.67
C LYS A 63 18.20 -9.10 22.02
N THR A 64 17.14 -8.91 22.80
CA THR A 64 17.25 -8.57 24.22
C THR A 64 17.85 -9.79 24.94
N ARG A 65 19.18 -9.86 24.96
CA ARG A 65 19.90 -10.70 25.92
C ARG A 65 19.71 -10.07 27.29
N ASN A 66 18.67 -10.48 28.00
CA ASN A 66 18.64 -10.34 29.44
C ASN A 66 19.66 -11.34 30.01
N ALA A 67 20.87 -10.85 30.24
CA ALA A 67 21.84 -11.47 31.13
C ALA A 67 21.92 -10.61 32.39
N ALA A 68 21.26 -11.06 33.45
CA ALA A 68 21.59 -10.81 34.85
C ALA A 68 20.69 -11.70 35.72
#